data_AF-A0A845S232-F1
#
_entry.id   AF-A0A845S232-F1
#
_cell.length_a   1.000
_cell.length_b   1.000
_cell.length_c   1.000
_cell.angle_alpha   90.00
_cell.angle_beta   90.00
_cell.angle_gamma   90.00
#
_symmetry.space_group_name_H-M   'P 1'
#
loop_
_entity.id
_entity.type
_entity.pdbx_description
1 polymer ?
#
loop_
_entity_poly.entity_id
_entity_poly.type
_entity_poly.pdbx_seq_one_letter_code
_entity_poly.pdbx_strand_id
1 'polypeptide(L)'
;KMLFVTLEMRHAPFFGWIKDLSAADPTTLFNLFGLIPWNPPSFLMIGVWPILMGVTMYFQQKLNPTPPDPIQAKIFAFFPLIMTVMLATFPSGLVVYWTVSNVLTMAQQYYIMKKTTVKTV
;
A
#
# COMPACT_ATOMS: atom_id res chain seq x y z
N LYS A 1 -2.50 -20.20 -14.71
CA LYS A 1 -1.45 -19.18 -14.97
C LYS A 1 -1.00 -18.42 -13.72
N MET A 2 -1.88 -18.06 -12.78
CA MET A 2 -1.44 -17.41 -11.52
C MET A 2 -0.54 -18.30 -10.62
N LEU A 3 -0.68 -19.64 -10.68
CA LEU A 3 0.16 -20.57 -9.91
C LEU A 3 1.65 -20.59 -10.31
N PHE A 4 1.98 -20.26 -11.56
CA PHE A 4 3.38 -20.17 -12.01
C PHE A 4 4.04 -18.86 -11.55
N VAL A 5 3.30 -17.74 -11.58
CA VAL A 5 3.76 -16.45 -11.05
C VAL A 5 4.00 -16.51 -9.54
N THR A 6 3.19 -17.27 -8.79
CA THR A 6 3.40 -17.47 -7.35
C THR A 6 4.62 -18.36 -7.04
N LEU A 7 5.03 -19.25 -7.95
CA LEU A 7 6.20 -20.11 -7.74
C LEU A 7 7.51 -19.34 -7.93
N GLU A 8 7.59 -18.45 -8.92
CA GLU A 8 8.77 -17.59 -9.14
C GLU A 8 8.93 -16.49 -8.10
N MET A 9 7.86 -16.12 -7.40
CA MET A 9 7.88 -15.15 -6.29
C MET A 9 8.36 -15.76 -4.97
N ARG A 10 8.43 -17.09 -4.87
CA ARG A 10 8.95 -17.79 -3.69
C ARG A 10 10.45 -17.57 -3.59
N HIS A 11 10.90 -17.03 -2.46
CA HIS A 11 12.29 -16.66 -2.22
C HIS A 11 12.87 -15.66 -3.24
N ALA A 12 12.01 -14.89 -3.92
CA ALA A 12 12.46 -13.80 -4.77
C ALA A 12 12.86 -12.62 -3.87
N PRO A 13 14.16 -12.27 -3.77
CA PRO A 13 14.56 -11.08 -3.07
C PRO A 13 14.10 -9.86 -3.87
N PHE A 14 13.72 -8.80 -3.16
CA PHE A 14 13.39 -7.52 -3.77
C PHE A 14 14.32 -6.43 -3.22
N PHE A 15 13.81 -5.22 -3.04
CA PHE A 15 14.55 -4.06 -2.60
C PHE A 15 14.78 -4.06 -1.09
N GLY A 16 16.03 -3.81 -0.68
CA GLY A 16 16.42 -3.64 0.73
C GLY A 16 16.33 -4.93 1.55
N TRP A 17 15.37 -4.96 2.48
CA TRP A 17 15.19 -6.02 3.49
C TRP A 17 14.21 -7.13 3.07
N ILE A 18 13.53 -7.00 1.93
CA ILE A 18 12.64 -8.06 1.42
C ILE A 18 13.49 -9.19 0.84
N LYS A 19 13.46 -10.34 1.52
CA LYS A 19 14.09 -11.58 1.05
C LYS A 19 13.12 -12.53 0.35
N ASP A 20 11.82 -12.28 0.45
CA ASP A 20 10.79 -13.12 -0.14
C ASP A 20 9.51 -12.33 -0.44
N LEU A 21 9.18 -12.16 -1.71
CA LEU A 21 7.96 -11.48 -2.17
C LEU A 21 6.68 -12.28 -1.91
N SER A 22 6.79 -13.59 -1.70
CA SER A 22 5.66 -14.47 -1.36
C SER A 22 5.31 -14.47 0.13
N ALA A 23 6.20 -13.97 0.98
CA ALA A 23 5.98 -13.81 2.42
C ALA A 23 5.51 -12.39 2.77
N ALA A 24 4.85 -12.26 3.92
CA ALA A 24 4.57 -10.95 4.51
C ALA A 24 5.87 -10.22 4.86
N ASP A 25 5.84 -8.88 4.85
CA ASP A 25 7.01 -8.05 5.15
C ASP A 25 7.50 -8.30 6.59
N PRO A 26 8.75 -8.78 6.79
CA PRO A 26 9.28 -9.04 8.13
C PRO A 26 9.64 -7.75 8.89
N THR A 27 9.71 -6.60 8.22
CA THR A 27 10.08 -5.31 8.83
C THR A 27 8.85 -4.59 9.34
N THR A 28 8.55 -4.77 10.61
CA THR A 28 7.35 -4.20 11.24
C THR A 28 7.70 -2.89 11.95
N LEU A 29 6.71 -2.01 12.12
CA LEU A 29 6.90 -0.82 12.96
C LEU A 29 7.35 -1.20 14.39
N PHE A 30 6.86 -2.33 14.91
CA PHE A 30 7.09 -2.78 16.28
C PHE A 30 8.46 -3.44 16.49
N ASN A 31 9.10 -3.95 15.44
CA ASN A 31 10.48 -4.44 15.50
C ASN A 31 11.49 -3.40 15.01
N LEU A 32 11.10 -2.11 14.99
CA LEU A 32 11.90 -1.00 14.47
C LEU A 32 12.43 -1.29 13.06
N PHE A 33 11.57 -1.79 12.17
CA PHE A 33 11.92 -2.14 10.79
C PHE A 33 13.03 -3.20 10.68
N GLY A 34 13.04 -4.15 11.61
CA GLY A 34 13.99 -5.27 11.65
C GLY A 34 15.26 -4.98 12.47
N LEU A 35 15.34 -3.84 13.17
CA LEU A 35 16.45 -3.54 14.10
C LEU A 35 16.38 -4.38 15.38
N ILE A 36 15.20 -4.80 15.80
CA ILE A 36 15.01 -5.69 16.95
C ILE A 36 14.66 -7.09 16.44
N PRO A 37 15.34 -8.16 16.89
CA PRO A 37 14.99 -9.55 16.54
C PRO A 37 13.77 -10.03 17.34
N TRP A 38 12.66 -9.30 17.24
CA TRP A 38 11.38 -9.59 17.85
C TRP A 38 10.35 -9.83 16.76
N ASN A 39 9.61 -10.93 16.86
CA ASN A 39 8.51 -11.25 15.95
C ASN A 39 7.18 -10.91 16.63
N PRO A 40 6.55 -9.78 16.29
CA PRO A 40 5.27 -9.43 16.89
C PRO A 40 4.17 -10.39 16.39
N PRO A 41 3.08 -10.58 17.16
CA PRO A 41 1.92 -11.34 16.72
C PRO A 41 1.38 -10.85 15.37
N SER A 42 0.80 -11.74 14.56
CA SER A 42 0.44 -11.48 13.16
C SER A 42 -0.42 -10.23 12.92
N PHE A 43 -1.26 -9.83 13.88
CA PHE A 43 -2.09 -8.63 13.79
C PHE A 43 -1.32 -7.31 13.97
N LEU A 44 -0.12 -7.35 14.55
CA LEU A 44 0.80 -6.22 14.70
C LEU A 44 1.89 -6.23 13.62
N MET A 45 1.85 -7.15 12.65
CA MET A 45 2.84 -7.22 11.56
C MET A 45 2.59 -6.16 10.48
N ILE A 46 2.53 -4.89 10.88
CA ILE A 46 2.39 -3.77 9.95
C ILE A 46 3.77 -3.44 9.38
N GLY A 47 4.00 -3.94 8.17
CA GLY A 47 5.25 -3.77 7.42
C GLY A 47 5.46 -2.34 6.90
N VAL A 48 6.67 -2.02 6.45
CA VAL A 48 6.95 -0.75 5.74
C VAL A 48 6.07 -0.63 4.49
N TRP A 49 5.92 -1.71 3.73
CA TRP A 49 5.16 -1.69 2.48
C TRP A 49 3.66 -1.44 2.66
N PRO A 50 2.96 -2.13 3.57
CA PRO A 50 1.58 -1.78 3.91
C PRO A 50 1.42 -0.32 4.31
N ILE A 51 2.33 0.23 5.11
CA ILE A 51 2.30 1.65 5.50
C ILE A 51 2.42 2.54 4.27
N LEU A 52 3.40 2.26 3.40
CA LEU A 52 3.62 3.02 2.17
C LEU A 52 2.39 2.94 1.26
N MET A 53 1.80 1.75 1.11
CA MET A 53 0.55 1.53 0.40
C MET A 53 -0.58 2.39 0.97
N GLY A 54 -0.80 2.38 2.29
CA GLY A 54 -1.80 3.21 2.96
C GLY A 54 -1.60 4.70 2.74
N VAL A 55 -0.36 5.16 2.78
CA VAL A 55 0.01 6.56 2.47
C VAL A 55 -0.31 6.89 1.02
N THR A 56 0.05 6.03 0.05
CA THR A 56 -0.27 6.27 -1.37
C THR A 56 -1.77 6.30 -1.62
N MET A 57 -2.54 5.40 -0.99
CA MET A 57 -4.00 5.40 -1.08
C MET A 57 -4.61 6.68 -0.50
N TYR A 58 -4.10 7.16 0.64
CA TYR A 58 -4.56 8.40 1.24
C TYR A 58 -4.32 9.60 0.31
N PHE A 59 -3.15 9.70 -0.31
CA PHE A 59 -2.87 10.75 -1.30
C PHE A 59 -3.72 10.62 -2.56
N GLN A 60 -3.89 9.40 -3.07
CA GLN A 60 -4.74 9.13 -4.23
C GLN A 60 -6.20 9.53 -3.97
N GLN A 61 -6.72 9.27 -2.76
CA GLN A 61 -8.07 9.71 -2.39
C GLN A 61 -8.23 11.24 -2.39
N LYS A 62 -7.19 11.99 -2.01
CA LYS A 62 -7.23 13.46 -2.06
C LYS A 62 -7.24 14.03 -3.48
N LEU A 63 -6.77 13.26 -4.46
CA LEU A 63 -6.84 13.63 -5.87
C LEU A 63 -8.22 13.34 -6.48
N ASN A 64 -9.01 12.48 -5.84
CA ASN A 64 -10.36 12.17 -6.27
C ASN A 64 -11.37 13.10 -5.59
N PRO A 65 -12.46 13.49 -6.28
CA PRO A 65 -13.52 14.29 -5.69
C PRO A 65 -14.10 13.61 -4.44
N THR A 66 -14.26 14.37 -3.36
CA THR A 66 -14.83 13.85 -2.11
C THR A 66 -16.34 13.63 -2.28
N PRO A 67 -16.91 12.53 -1.76
CA PRO A 67 -18.35 12.32 -1.81
C PRO A 67 -19.12 13.49 -1.15
N PRO A 68 -20.26 13.93 -1.71
CA PRO A 68 -21.02 15.06 -1.18
C PRO A 68 -21.69 14.78 0.17
N ASP A 69 -21.92 13.50 0.51
CA ASP A 69 -22.47 13.10 1.81
C ASP A 69 -21.36 13.03 2.90
N PRO A 70 -21.50 13.76 4.02
CA PRO A 70 -20.52 13.76 5.11
C PRO A 70 -20.34 12.41 5.81
N ILE A 71 -21.35 11.52 5.81
CA ILE A 71 -21.22 10.17 6.37
C ILE A 71 -20.32 9.33 5.46
N GLN A 72 -20.54 9.41 4.15
CA GLN A 72 -19.72 8.71 3.17
C GLN A 72 -18.28 9.22 3.20
N ALA A 73 -18.06 10.53 3.26
CA ALA A 73 -16.72 11.12 3.36
C ALA A 73 -15.93 10.58 4.57
N LYS A 74 -16.58 10.42 5.73
CA LYS A 74 -15.95 9.84 6.93
C LYS A 74 -15.56 8.38 6.70
N ILE A 75 -16.42 7.57 6.09
CA ILE A 75 -16.10 6.17 5.78
C ILE A 75 -14.88 6.07 4.85
N PHE A 76 -14.86 6.88 3.77
CA PHE A 76 -13.75 6.91 2.83
C PHE A 76 -12.44 7.36 3.49
N ALA A 77 -12.48 8.29 4.45
CA ALA A 77 -11.30 8.73 5.18
C ALA A 77 -10.63 7.63 6.00
N PHE A 78 -11.41 6.69 6.58
CA PHE A 78 -10.87 5.54 7.32
C PHE A 78 -10.53 4.34 6.43
N PHE A 79 -11.04 4.31 5.19
CA PHE A 79 -10.84 3.19 4.27
C PHE A 79 -9.36 2.84 4.03
N PRO A 80 -8.43 3.78 3.76
CA PRO A 80 -7.02 3.47 3.57
C PRO A 80 -6.39 2.82 4.79
N LEU A 81 -6.77 3.28 5.99
CA LEU A 81 -6.24 2.76 7.25
C LEU A 81 -6.68 1.30 7.47
N ILE A 82 -7.97 1.02 7.27
CA ILE A 82 -8.54 -0.32 7.41
C ILE A 82 -7.90 -1.28 6.40
N MET A 83 -7.77 -0.86 5.14
CA MET A 83 -7.14 -1.66 4.09
C MET A 83 -5.67 -1.93 4.38
N THR A 84 -4.94 -0.95 4.92
CA THR A 84 -3.53 -1.11 5.29
C THR A 84 -3.34 -2.20 6.34
N VAL A 85 -4.16 -2.19 7.40
CA VAL A 85 -4.07 -3.18 8.48
C VAL A 85 -4.51 -4.57 7.98
N MET A 86 -5.57 -4.63 7.17
CA MET A 86 -6.07 -5.88 6.62
C MET A 86 -5.07 -6.54 5.66
N LEU A 87 -4.39 -5.74 4.83
CA LEU A 87 -3.42 -6.22 3.84
C LEU A 87 -2.01 -6.37 4.39
N ALA A 88 -1.75 -5.96 5.64
CA ALA A 88 -0.46 -6.13 6.27
C ALA A 88 -0.03 -7.60 6.39
N THR A 89 -0.99 -8.51 6.50
CA THR A 89 -0.77 -9.96 6.60
C THR A 89 -0.65 -10.66 5.24
N PHE A 90 -0.90 -9.94 4.14
CA PHE A 90 -0.83 -10.48 2.78
C PHE A 90 0.63 -10.53 2.28
N PRO A 91 0.91 -11.35 1.24
CA PRO A 91 2.22 -11.41 0.60
C PRO A 91 2.71 -10.01 0.19
N SER A 92 3.94 -9.68 0.56
CA SER A 92 4.53 -8.36 0.31
C SER A 92 4.52 -7.99 -1.17
N GLY A 93 4.69 -8.96 -2.10
CA GLY A 93 4.62 -8.72 -3.53
C GLY A 93 3.29 -8.14 -4.01
N LEU A 94 2.16 -8.55 -3.42
CA LEU A 94 0.85 -7.96 -3.73
C LEU A 94 0.78 -6.50 -3.28
N VAL A 95 1.29 -6.23 -2.07
CA VAL A 95 1.29 -4.89 -1.48
C VAL A 95 2.21 -3.95 -2.28
N VAL A 96 3.39 -4.41 -2.68
CA VAL A 96 4.30 -3.67 -3.57
C VAL A 96 3.63 -3.38 -4.90
N TYR A 97 2.99 -4.38 -5.53
CA TYR A 97 2.26 -4.19 -6.79
C TYR A 97 1.21 -3.07 -6.69
N TRP A 98 0.36 -3.11 -5.67
CA TRP A 98 -0.65 -2.05 -5.48
C TRP A 98 -0.04 -0.70 -5.23
N THR A 99 1.02 -0.65 -4.42
CA THR A 99 1.73 0.59 -4.13
C THR A 99 2.25 1.25 -5.40
N VAL A 100 2.97 0.48 -6.23
CA VAL A 100 3.51 0.97 -7.51
C VAL A 100 2.38 1.39 -8.46
N SER A 101 1.31 0.59 -8.54
CA SER A 101 0.13 0.89 -9.37
C SER A 101 -0.55 2.20 -8.95
N ASN A 102 -0.70 2.44 -7.66
CA ASN A 102 -1.27 3.69 -7.12
C ASN A 102 -0.38 4.89 -7.44
N VAL A 103 0.95 4.76 -7.30
CA VAL A 103 1.90 5.82 -7.64
C VAL A 103 1.84 6.17 -9.13
N LEU A 104 1.81 5.18 -10.01
CA LEU A 104 1.70 5.40 -11.46
C LEU A 104 0.37 6.06 -11.82
N THR A 105 -0.73 5.60 -11.24
CA THR A 105 -2.06 6.19 -11.44
C THR A 105 -2.09 7.64 -10.98
N MET A 106 -1.52 7.92 -9.81
CA MET A 106 -1.39 9.28 -9.28
C MET A 106 -0.52 10.17 -10.18
N ALA A 107 0.61 9.67 -10.66
CA ALA A 107 1.47 10.40 -11.59
C ALA A 107 0.74 10.73 -12.90
N GLN A 108 -0.04 9.77 -13.43
CA GLN A 108 -0.90 9.98 -14.59
C GLN A 108 -1.98 11.03 -14.31
N GLN A 109 -2.70 10.92 -13.19
CA GLN A 109 -3.73 11.89 -12.79
C GLN A 109 -3.14 13.29 -12.65
N TYR A 110 -1.99 13.42 -11.98
CA TYR A 110 -1.29 14.69 -11.83
C TYR A 110 -0.89 15.30 -13.18
N TYR A 111 -0.35 14.49 -14.10
CA TYR A 111 0.00 14.95 -15.45
C TYR A 111 -1.23 15.42 -16.24
N ILE A 112 -2.36 14.72 -16.14
CA ILE A 112 -3.62 15.10 -16.79
C ILE A 112 -4.16 16.41 -16.20
N MET A 113 -4.24 16.51 -14.87
CA MET A 113 -4.72 17.74 -14.19
C MET A 113 -3.85 18.95 -14.52
N LYS A 114 -2.53 18.76 -14.68
CA LYS A 114 -1.61 19.85 -15.06
C LYS A 114 -1.81 20.32 -16.51
N LYS A 115 -2.23 19.42 -17.41
CA LYS A 115 -2.52 19.77 -18.82
C LYS A 115 -3.93 20.31 -19.02
N THR A 116 -4.87 19.83 -18.24
CA THR A 116 -6.25 20.29 -18.23
C THR A 116 -6.35 21.46 -17.27
N THR A 117 -5.96 22.67 -17.70
CA THR A 117 -6.16 23.94 -16.99
C THR A 117 -7.66 24.27 -16.87
N VAL A 118 -8.44 23.41 -16.24
CA VAL A 118 -9.83 23.68 -15.88
C VAL A 118 -9.80 23.98 -14.39
N LYS A 119 -10.07 25.23 -14.03
CA LYS A 119 -10.43 25.60 -12.66
C LYS A 119 -11.67 24.79 -12.29
N THR A 120 -11.51 23.69 -11.56
CA THR A 120 -12.63 23.07 -10.87
C THR A 120 -13.01 24.00 -9.73
N VAL A 121 -14.18 24.63 -9.90
CA VAL A 121 -14.93 25.41 -8.90
C VAL A 121 -15.21 24.55 -7.68
#